data_AF-A0A7S4JDU4-F1
#
_entry.id   AF-A0A7S4JDU4-F1
#
_cell.length_a   1.000
_cell.length_b   1.000
_cell.length_c   1.000
_cell.angle_alpha   90.00
_cell.angle_beta   90.00
_cell.angle_gamma   90.00
#
_symmetry.space_group_name_H-M   'P 1'
#
loop_
_entity.id
_entity.type
_entity.pdbx_description
1 polymer ?
#
loop_
_entity_poly.entity_id
_entity_poly.type
_entity_poly.pdbx_seq_one_letter_code
_entity_poly.pdbx_strand_id
1 'polypeptide(L)'
;INRKFEPCHRKRVLFVLDESGSMQNGQLDVATDNALSIFDSHVQVDDMLGVITFDNTTMTRIPLQQVMGEDHKRALRVQLDNARNGRWGGTSMYGAISEALQSVGQIEQAGDGSDTWLVCLTDGASADSSNIIRERLRHSPDNLHVILVGVSLSTGLHQQMKDLCNKYQVEDTKGIFIPTQADIVAMNNAFGQVASRIPVSATFELDGHMTDTDCQEHIRKYLPAFIKRNDMLLQRFWIQFLYRRVTVFDENDDFNYNEKHDALGSSLMETMLSEVEQFLREDQNCSWIGRTHEQLIYDFTNKTSPQFRLICTSPELMDTETKDKYENLDLPGFFIPSVRELQKRSTLDRFLSQALNVPLVECSDGTKRLRCIDESSFVLTLDFTLKLLSMHERIACHVPCIIEGETGVSKT
;
A
#
# COMPACT_ATOMS: atom_id res chain seq x y z
N ILE A 1 13.82 -3.88 10.81
CA ILE A 1 12.52 -3.22 10.60
C ILE A 1 12.01 -2.78 11.97
N ASN A 2 12.25 -1.52 12.36
CA ASN A 2 11.69 -0.93 13.58
C ASN A 2 10.48 -0.07 13.18
N ARG A 3 9.46 -0.73 12.67
CA ARG A 3 8.14 -0.11 12.64
C ARG A 3 7.69 -0.05 14.09
N LYS A 4 7.38 1.16 14.59
CA LYS A 4 6.51 1.28 15.76
C LYS A 4 5.13 0.86 15.29
N PHE A 5 4.94 -0.45 15.18
CA PHE A 5 3.62 -1.03 15.12
C PHE A 5 3.07 -0.88 16.53
N GLU A 6 2.16 0.08 16.71
CA GLU A 6 1.29 -0.01 17.86
C GLU A 6 0.39 -1.23 17.61
N PRO A 7 0.34 -2.20 18.54
CA PRO A 7 -0.59 -3.31 18.42
C PRO A 7 -1.99 -2.70 18.36
N CYS A 8 -2.58 -2.69 17.17
CA CYS A 8 -3.91 -2.14 17.00
C CYS A 8 -4.87 -3.16 17.62
N HIS A 9 -5.61 -2.71 18.63
CA HIS A 9 -6.53 -3.56 19.36
C HIS A 9 -7.59 -4.12 18.41
N ARG A 10 -8.02 -5.36 18.65
CA ARG A 10 -9.17 -5.97 17.95
C ARG A 10 -10.30 -4.96 17.87
N LYS A 11 -10.95 -4.85 16.71
CA LYS A 11 -12.04 -3.90 16.51
C LYS A 11 -13.30 -4.62 16.03
N ARG A 12 -14.41 -3.91 16.11
CA ARG A 12 -15.70 -4.36 15.61
C ARG A 12 -16.12 -3.48 14.46
N VAL A 13 -16.49 -4.07 13.33
CA VAL A 13 -17.01 -3.35 12.17
C VAL A 13 -18.41 -3.87 11.86
N LEU A 14 -19.41 -2.99 11.91
CA LEU A 14 -20.78 -3.30 11.54
C LEU A 14 -21.18 -2.50 10.31
N PHE A 15 -21.53 -3.19 9.23
CA PHE A 15 -22.14 -2.58 8.06
C PHE A 15 -23.66 -2.59 8.21
N VAL A 16 -24.28 -1.43 8.02
CA VAL A 16 -25.73 -1.23 8.01
C VAL A 16 -26.12 -0.68 6.64
N LEU A 17 -26.63 -1.54 5.76
CA LEU A 17 -26.80 -1.24 4.34
C LEU A 17 -28.28 -1.10 3.96
N ASP A 18 -28.62 0.01 3.31
CA ASP A 18 -29.95 0.27 2.76
C ASP A 18 -30.18 -0.57 1.50
N GLU A 19 -31.20 -1.42 1.54
CA GLU A 19 -31.68 -2.26 0.42
C GLU A 19 -33.00 -1.72 -0.17
N SER A 20 -33.43 -0.51 0.20
CA SER A 20 -34.70 0.05 -0.25
C SER A 20 -34.78 0.20 -1.77
N GLY A 21 -36.01 0.34 -2.28
CA GLY A 21 -36.26 0.35 -3.73
C GLY A 21 -35.50 1.45 -4.51
N SER A 22 -35.12 2.54 -3.86
CA SER A 22 -34.35 3.64 -4.48
C SER A 22 -32.87 3.29 -4.74
N MET A 23 -32.32 2.29 -4.03
CA MET A 23 -30.94 1.82 -4.17
C MET A 23 -30.72 0.86 -5.36
N GLN A 24 -31.78 0.42 -6.06
CA GLN A 24 -31.70 -0.68 -7.05
C GLN A 24 -31.04 -0.34 -8.39
N ASN A 25 -30.79 0.94 -8.70
CA ASN A 25 -30.16 1.36 -9.95
C ASN A 25 -28.62 1.29 -9.89
N GLY A 26 -28.08 0.17 -9.40
CA GLY A 26 -26.64 -0.07 -9.23
C GLY A 26 -26.00 0.60 -8.00
N GLN A 27 -26.74 1.42 -7.25
CA GLN A 27 -26.23 2.05 -6.02
C GLN A 27 -25.98 1.02 -4.93
N LEU A 28 -26.86 0.01 -4.78
CA LEU A 28 -26.67 -1.11 -3.86
C LEU A 28 -25.45 -1.96 -4.25
N ASP A 29 -25.18 -2.13 -5.54
CA ASP A 29 -23.98 -2.84 -6.00
C ASP A 29 -22.73 -2.06 -5.61
N VAL A 30 -22.68 -0.77 -5.93
CA VAL A 30 -21.55 0.11 -5.57
C VAL A 30 -21.36 0.19 -4.05
N ALA A 31 -22.45 0.23 -3.30
CA ALA A 31 -22.43 0.19 -1.85
C ALA A 31 -21.78 -1.09 -1.32
N THR A 32 -22.19 -2.24 -1.88
CA THR A 32 -21.69 -3.55 -1.48
C THR A 32 -20.23 -3.73 -1.91
N ASP A 33 -19.86 -3.29 -3.12
CA ASP A 33 -18.47 -3.29 -3.60
C ASP A 33 -17.56 -2.46 -2.70
N ASN A 34 -18.01 -1.30 -2.26
CA ASN A 34 -17.24 -0.48 -1.34
C ASN A 34 -17.19 -1.06 0.08
N ALA A 35 -18.29 -1.64 0.59
CA ALA A 35 -18.27 -2.37 1.86
C ALA A 35 -17.31 -3.56 1.82
N LEU A 36 -17.27 -4.29 0.69
CA LEU A 36 -16.31 -5.35 0.42
C LEU A 36 -14.88 -4.83 0.37
N SER A 37 -14.65 -3.67 -0.24
CA SER A 37 -13.34 -3.02 -0.25
C SER A 37 -12.85 -2.71 1.17
N ILE A 38 -13.71 -2.14 2.03
CA ILE A 38 -13.39 -1.90 3.44
C ILE A 38 -13.17 -3.23 4.18
N PHE A 39 -14.02 -4.23 3.95
CA PHE A 39 -13.86 -5.54 4.56
C PHE A 39 -12.51 -6.18 4.19
N ASP A 40 -12.15 -6.17 2.91
CA ASP A 40 -10.92 -6.79 2.40
C ASP A 40 -9.67 -6.10 2.97
N SER A 41 -9.68 -4.77 3.05
CA SER A 41 -8.52 -3.96 3.45
C SER A 41 -8.41 -3.70 4.96
N HIS A 42 -9.53 -3.55 5.67
CA HIS A 42 -9.54 -3.10 7.06
C HIS A 42 -9.94 -4.19 8.05
N VAL A 43 -10.72 -5.20 7.67
CA VAL A 43 -11.13 -6.28 8.60
C VAL A 43 -10.10 -7.41 8.56
N GLN A 44 -9.54 -7.76 9.71
CA GLN A 44 -8.54 -8.82 9.82
C GLN A 44 -9.08 -10.05 10.57
N VAL A 45 -8.30 -11.13 10.59
CA VAL A 45 -8.53 -12.24 11.52
C VAL A 45 -8.57 -11.68 12.94
N ASP A 46 -9.39 -12.27 13.81
CA ASP A 46 -9.70 -11.81 15.17
C ASP A 46 -10.52 -10.52 15.33
N ASP A 47 -10.74 -9.74 14.27
CA ASP A 47 -11.74 -8.67 14.31
C ASP A 47 -13.16 -9.26 14.38
N MET A 48 -14.13 -8.43 14.76
CA MET A 48 -15.54 -8.78 14.69
C MET A 48 -16.21 -8.09 13.50
N LEU A 49 -16.99 -8.86 12.74
CA LEU A 49 -17.80 -8.37 11.63
C LEU A 49 -19.27 -8.61 11.91
N GLY A 50 -20.10 -7.59 11.66
CA GLY A 50 -21.55 -7.71 11.54
C GLY A 50 -22.05 -7.05 10.26
N VAL A 51 -23.11 -7.60 9.67
CA VAL A 51 -23.76 -7.04 8.49
C VAL A 51 -25.27 -7.09 8.70
N ILE A 52 -25.88 -5.93 8.73
CA ILE A 52 -27.33 -5.74 8.80
C ILE A 52 -27.74 -5.03 7.53
N THR A 53 -28.79 -5.52 6.89
CA THR A 53 -29.43 -4.79 5.79
C THR A 53 -30.84 -4.40 6.18
N PHE A 54 -31.37 -3.36 5.55
CA PHE A 54 -32.69 -2.86 5.88
C PHE A 54 -33.47 -2.34 4.67
N ASP A 55 -34.76 -2.60 4.71
CA ASP A 55 -35.78 -2.02 3.83
C ASP A 55 -36.94 -1.49 4.72
N ASN A 56 -38.17 -1.98 4.53
CA ASN A 56 -39.25 -1.85 5.51
C ASN A 56 -39.00 -2.64 6.80
N THR A 57 -38.08 -3.60 6.75
CA THR A 57 -37.71 -4.53 7.82
C THR A 57 -36.20 -4.58 7.94
N THR A 58 -35.71 -4.97 9.11
CA THR A 58 -34.29 -5.17 9.35
C THR A 58 -33.95 -6.65 9.23
N MET A 59 -32.80 -6.94 8.62
CA MET A 59 -32.32 -8.31 8.44
C MET A 59 -30.84 -8.39 8.77
N THR A 60 -30.51 -9.12 9.83
CA THR A 60 -29.12 -9.49 10.11
C THR A 60 -28.67 -10.54 9.08
N ARG A 61 -27.79 -10.14 8.15
CA ARG A 61 -27.16 -11.02 7.15
C ARG A 61 -26.01 -11.79 7.75
N ILE A 62 -25.19 -11.11 8.54
CA ILE A 62 -24.07 -11.68 9.27
C ILE A 62 -24.20 -11.23 10.72
N PRO A 63 -24.47 -12.15 11.67
CA PRO A 63 -24.48 -11.78 13.09
C PRO A 63 -23.09 -11.31 13.49
N LEU A 64 -23.02 -10.35 14.43
CA LEU A 64 -21.75 -9.82 14.91
C LEU A 64 -20.90 -10.95 15.52
N GLN A 65 -19.84 -11.34 14.83
CA GLN A 65 -19.03 -12.51 15.19
C GLN A 65 -17.54 -12.30 14.85
N GLN A 66 -16.68 -13.03 15.54
CA GLN A 66 -15.23 -12.99 15.32
C GLN A 66 -14.82 -13.68 14.01
N VAL A 67 -13.86 -13.10 13.31
CA VAL A 67 -13.24 -13.68 12.11
C VAL A 67 -12.18 -14.71 12.52
N MET A 68 -12.59 -15.97 12.66
CA MET A 68 -11.75 -17.10 13.13
C MET A 68 -10.62 -17.59 12.20
N GLY A 69 -10.30 -16.89 11.10
CA GLY A 69 -9.24 -17.28 10.15
C GLY A 69 -9.56 -16.94 8.68
N GLU A 70 -8.59 -17.14 7.78
CA GLU A 70 -8.70 -16.72 6.37
C GLU A 70 -9.80 -17.44 5.57
N ASP A 71 -10.02 -18.73 5.80
CA ASP A 71 -11.11 -19.44 5.13
C ASP A 71 -12.49 -18.96 5.63
N HIS A 72 -12.59 -18.61 6.92
CA HIS A 72 -13.79 -18.02 7.48
C HIS A 72 -13.99 -16.59 6.95
N LYS A 73 -12.93 -15.78 6.87
CA LYS A 73 -12.93 -14.45 6.26
C LYS A 73 -13.45 -14.51 4.81
N ARG A 74 -12.96 -15.48 4.01
CA ARG A 74 -13.45 -15.71 2.64
C ARG A 74 -14.93 -16.08 2.60
N ALA A 75 -15.41 -16.91 3.53
CA ALA A 75 -16.82 -17.28 3.62
C ALA A 75 -17.71 -16.07 4.01
N LEU A 76 -17.27 -15.25 4.96
CA LEU A 76 -17.95 -14.01 5.36
C LEU A 76 -17.99 -13.00 4.21
N ARG A 77 -16.90 -12.90 3.43
CA ARG A 77 -16.85 -12.08 2.22
C ARG A 77 -17.95 -12.46 1.23
N VAL A 78 -18.13 -13.76 0.98
CA VAL A 78 -19.19 -14.27 0.09
C VAL A 78 -20.58 -13.97 0.66
N GLN A 79 -20.78 -14.07 1.98
CA GLN A 79 -22.05 -13.72 2.61
C GLN A 79 -22.36 -12.21 2.50
N LEU A 80 -21.36 -11.35 2.66
CA LEU A 80 -21.49 -9.91 2.46
C LEU A 80 -21.82 -9.59 1.00
N ASP A 81 -21.16 -10.24 0.05
CA ASP A 81 -21.45 -10.08 -1.39
C ASP A 81 -22.88 -10.52 -1.76
N ASN A 82 -23.41 -11.55 -1.08
CA ASN A 82 -24.79 -11.98 -1.27
C ASN A 82 -25.85 -10.96 -0.78
N ALA A 83 -25.44 -9.91 -0.04
CA ALA A 83 -26.32 -8.83 0.39
C ALA A 83 -26.85 -7.98 -0.79
N ARG A 84 -26.26 -8.09 -1.98
CA ARG A 84 -26.76 -7.43 -3.20
C ARG A 84 -28.18 -7.84 -3.59
N ASN A 85 -28.63 -9.01 -3.14
CA ASN A 85 -29.94 -9.57 -3.49
C ASN A 85 -31.07 -8.99 -2.61
N GLY A 86 -31.18 -7.66 -2.61
CA GLY A 86 -32.12 -6.92 -1.78
C GLY A 86 -33.59 -7.12 -2.16
N ARG A 87 -34.48 -6.91 -1.19
CA ARG A 87 -35.95 -6.99 -1.36
C ARG A 87 -36.55 -5.59 -1.57
N TRP A 88 -37.77 -5.56 -2.10
CA TRP A 88 -38.49 -4.30 -2.37
C TRP A 88 -39.16 -3.77 -1.11
N GLY A 89 -38.81 -2.53 -0.72
CA GLY A 89 -39.44 -1.86 0.42
C GLY A 89 -39.06 -0.38 0.57
N GLY A 90 -39.60 0.24 1.62
CA GLY A 90 -39.21 1.55 2.12
C GLY A 90 -37.95 1.47 2.98
N THR A 91 -37.78 2.43 3.89
CA THR A 91 -36.50 2.69 4.57
C THR A 91 -36.70 2.72 6.10
N SER A 92 -36.13 1.75 6.81
CA SER A 92 -36.19 1.58 8.27
C SER A 92 -34.79 1.63 8.91
N MET A 93 -34.07 2.72 8.65
CA MET A 93 -32.69 2.95 9.08
C MET A 93 -32.56 2.98 10.60
N TYR A 94 -33.49 3.64 11.33
CA TYR A 94 -33.35 3.75 12.79
C TYR A 94 -33.53 2.40 13.49
N GLY A 95 -34.41 1.54 12.98
CA GLY A 95 -34.56 0.16 13.39
C GLY A 95 -33.27 -0.64 13.17
N ALA A 96 -32.63 -0.48 12.01
CA ALA A 96 -31.40 -1.17 11.67
C ALA A 96 -30.24 -0.76 12.60
N ILE A 97 -30.09 0.54 12.85
CA ILE A 97 -29.12 1.07 13.81
C ILE A 97 -29.46 0.55 15.22
N SER A 98 -30.72 0.52 15.61
CA SER A 98 -31.16 0.00 16.92
C SER A 98 -30.78 -1.48 17.12
N GLU A 99 -30.90 -2.31 16.09
CA GLU A 99 -30.49 -3.72 16.08
C GLU A 99 -28.96 -3.88 16.11
N ALA A 100 -28.24 -3.02 15.39
CA ALA A 100 -26.78 -2.95 15.45
C ALA A 100 -26.30 -2.63 16.88
N LEU A 101 -26.88 -1.60 17.51
CA LEU A 101 -26.56 -1.21 18.89
C LEU A 101 -26.89 -2.32 19.89
N GLN A 102 -27.98 -3.06 19.68
CA GLN A 102 -28.32 -4.19 20.52
C GLN A 102 -27.29 -5.32 20.40
N SER A 103 -26.81 -5.60 19.18
CA SER A 103 -25.78 -6.61 18.92
C SER A 103 -24.46 -6.25 19.59
N VAL A 104 -24.08 -4.96 19.57
CA VAL A 104 -22.89 -4.45 20.27
C VAL A 104 -23.03 -4.59 21.78
N GLY A 105 -24.17 -4.16 22.35
CA GLY A 105 -24.40 -4.22 23.79
C GLY A 105 -24.42 -5.64 24.37
N GLN A 106 -24.75 -6.66 23.57
CA GLN A 106 -24.65 -8.07 23.99
C GLN A 106 -23.21 -8.54 24.14
N ILE A 107 -22.30 -8.02 23.32
CA ILE A 107 -20.88 -8.39 23.32
C ILE A 107 -20.08 -7.55 24.32
N GLU A 108 -20.43 -6.28 24.53
CA GLU A 108 -19.75 -5.41 25.50
C GLU A 108 -19.82 -5.91 26.95
N GLN A 109 -20.81 -6.74 27.29
CA GLN A 109 -20.85 -7.42 28.59
C GLN A 109 -19.64 -8.34 28.82
N ALA A 110 -18.85 -8.64 27.78
CA ALA A 110 -17.61 -9.39 27.86
C ALA A 110 -16.34 -8.53 28.11
N GLY A 111 -16.43 -7.19 28.05
CA GLY A 111 -15.43 -6.27 28.62
C GLY A 111 -14.11 -6.07 27.87
N ASP A 112 -14.04 -6.24 26.54
CA ASP A 112 -12.76 -6.11 25.80
C ASP A 112 -12.28 -4.66 25.52
N GLY A 113 -13.14 -3.64 25.70
CA GLY A 113 -12.81 -2.24 25.41
C GLY A 113 -12.57 -1.88 23.93
N SER A 114 -12.81 -2.81 23.00
CA SER A 114 -12.53 -2.67 21.56
C SER A 114 -13.35 -1.57 20.87
N ASP A 115 -12.69 -0.76 20.04
CA ASP A 115 -13.36 0.23 19.19
C ASP A 115 -14.41 -0.44 18.29
N THR A 116 -15.60 0.15 18.24
CA THR A 116 -16.74 -0.33 17.45
C THR A 116 -17.10 0.69 16.39
N TRP A 117 -17.01 0.31 15.13
CA TRP A 117 -17.28 1.15 13.96
C TRP A 117 -18.59 0.71 13.31
N LEU A 118 -19.63 1.52 13.44
CA LEU A 118 -20.90 1.32 12.77
C LEU A 118 -20.91 2.17 11.49
N VAL A 119 -20.81 1.52 10.34
CA VAL A 119 -20.84 2.14 9.02
C VAL A 119 -22.24 1.95 8.43
N CYS A 120 -23.02 3.03 8.36
CA CYS A 120 -24.37 3.01 7.84
C CYS A 120 -24.45 3.77 6.51
N LEU A 121 -25.09 3.16 5.52
CA LEU A 121 -25.36 3.76 4.22
C LEU A 121 -26.86 3.89 4.02
N THR A 122 -27.31 5.03 3.52
CA THR A 122 -28.72 5.24 3.12
C THR A 122 -28.83 6.31 2.05
N ASP A 123 -29.85 6.20 1.20
CA ASP A 123 -30.23 7.23 0.21
C ASP A 123 -31.51 8.00 0.57
N GLY A 124 -32.17 7.61 1.67
CA GLY A 124 -33.55 7.98 1.95
C GLY A 124 -33.80 8.50 3.36
N ALA A 125 -34.93 9.18 3.51
CA ALA A 125 -35.47 9.48 4.83
C ALA A 125 -36.05 8.19 5.44
N SER A 126 -35.67 7.90 6.68
CA SER A 126 -36.26 6.78 7.41
C SER A 126 -37.74 7.04 7.72
N ALA A 127 -38.58 6.03 7.53
CA ALA A 127 -40.00 6.08 7.85
C ALA A 127 -40.29 5.88 9.35
N ASP A 128 -39.32 5.34 10.09
CA ASP A 128 -39.38 5.12 11.53
C ASP A 128 -38.79 6.29 12.34
N SER A 129 -38.96 6.27 13.66
CA SER A 129 -38.66 7.42 14.51
C SER A 129 -37.24 7.39 15.07
N SER A 130 -36.50 8.49 14.91
CA SER A 130 -35.18 8.70 15.51
C SER A 130 -35.17 8.67 17.04
N ASN A 131 -36.33 8.87 17.69
CA ASN A 131 -36.46 8.80 19.15
C ASN A 131 -36.05 7.43 19.71
N ILE A 132 -36.17 6.37 18.91
CA ILE A 132 -35.85 4.99 19.31
C ILE A 132 -34.35 4.84 19.60
N ILE A 133 -33.50 5.53 18.83
CA ILE A 133 -32.04 5.40 18.93
C ILE A 133 -31.37 6.56 19.67
N ARG A 134 -32.05 7.70 19.83
CA ARG A 134 -31.47 8.90 20.44
C ARG A 134 -30.91 8.62 21.83
N GLU A 135 -31.72 8.06 22.74
CA GLU A 135 -31.26 7.76 24.09
C GLU A 135 -30.25 6.63 24.11
N ARG A 136 -30.34 5.65 23.20
CA ARG A 136 -29.37 4.55 23.10
C ARG A 136 -27.98 5.05 22.70
N LEU A 137 -27.90 5.97 21.72
CA LEU A 137 -26.63 6.54 21.29
C LEU A 137 -26.00 7.46 22.35
N ARG A 138 -26.81 8.26 23.04
CA ARG A 138 -26.31 9.14 24.13
C ARG A 138 -25.70 8.37 25.30
N HIS A 139 -26.20 7.16 25.56
CA HIS A 139 -25.70 6.27 26.62
C HIS A 139 -24.80 5.15 26.08
N SER A 140 -24.47 5.17 24.79
CA SER A 140 -23.54 4.19 24.21
C SER A 140 -22.10 4.45 24.66
N PRO A 141 -21.25 3.43 24.76
CA PRO A 141 -19.86 3.61 25.16
C PRO A 141 -19.05 4.54 24.25
N ASP A 142 -18.01 5.16 24.79
CA ASP A 142 -17.19 6.16 24.09
C ASP A 142 -16.49 5.59 22.85
N ASN A 143 -16.07 4.32 22.93
CA ASN A 143 -15.44 3.55 21.85
C ASN A 143 -16.40 3.13 20.72
N LEU A 144 -17.70 3.47 20.79
CA LEU A 144 -18.61 3.35 19.64
C LEU A 144 -18.49 4.57 18.71
N HIS A 145 -18.28 4.35 17.42
CA HIS A 145 -18.16 5.38 16.41
C HIS A 145 -19.15 5.13 15.27
N VAL A 146 -19.99 6.13 14.97
CA VAL A 146 -21.03 6.03 13.94
C VAL A 146 -20.63 6.84 12.72
N ILE A 147 -20.45 6.16 11.59
CA ILE A 147 -20.17 6.76 10.29
C ILE A 147 -21.42 6.59 9.43
N LEU A 148 -21.96 7.71 8.94
CA LEU A 148 -23.13 7.72 8.07
C LEU A 148 -22.74 8.24 6.68
N VAL A 149 -23.00 7.44 5.66
CA VAL A 149 -22.85 7.82 4.25
C VAL A 149 -24.25 8.05 3.68
N GLY A 150 -24.52 9.30 3.28
CA GLY A 150 -25.81 9.70 2.74
C GLY A 150 -25.78 9.91 1.24
N VAL A 151 -26.44 9.04 0.48
CA VAL A 151 -26.46 9.07 -0.99
C VAL A 151 -27.62 9.93 -1.48
N SER A 152 -27.33 11.05 -2.13
CA SER A 152 -28.36 11.98 -2.64
C SER A 152 -29.41 12.42 -1.61
N LEU A 153 -29.06 12.41 -0.31
CA LEU A 153 -29.96 12.83 0.76
C LEU A 153 -30.33 14.31 0.64
N SER A 154 -31.58 14.62 1.02
CA SER A 154 -32.01 16.01 1.09
C SER A 154 -31.21 16.78 2.15
N THR A 155 -30.84 18.03 1.84
CA THR A 155 -30.05 18.88 2.73
C THR A 155 -30.71 19.11 4.09
N GLY A 156 -32.04 19.02 4.15
CA GLY A 156 -32.81 19.11 5.40
C GLY A 156 -32.52 17.99 6.40
N LEU A 157 -32.03 16.83 5.94
CA LEU A 157 -31.69 15.69 6.80
C LEU A 157 -30.23 15.70 7.28
N HIS A 158 -29.38 16.54 6.68
CA HIS A 158 -27.93 16.54 6.98
C HIS A 158 -27.63 16.83 8.45
N GLN A 159 -28.34 17.78 9.06
CA GLN A 159 -28.12 18.10 10.47
C GLN A 159 -28.50 16.92 11.37
N GLN A 160 -29.61 16.24 11.06
CA GLN A 160 -30.03 15.05 11.79
C GLN A 160 -29.00 13.92 11.69
N MET A 161 -28.41 13.70 10.51
CA MET A 161 -27.34 12.70 10.34
C MET A 161 -26.06 13.07 11.09
N LYS A 162 -25.68 14.35 11.10
CA LYS A 162 -24.56 14.83 11.90
C LYS A 162 -24.80 14.62 13.40
N ASP A 163 -26.02 14.90 13.87
CA ASP A 163 -26.38 14.69 15.26
C ASP A 163 -26.27 13.21 15.65
N LEU A 164 -26.62 12.28 14.76
CA LEU A 164 -26.43 10.84 14.98
C LEU A 164 -24.96 10.45 15.11
N CYS A 165 -24.12 10.89 14.18
CA CYS A 165 -22.67 10.61 14.20
C CYS A 165 -21.99 11.17 15.46
N ASN A 166 -22.46 12.32 15.93
CA ASN A 166 -21.98 12.99 17.13
C ASN A 166 -22.71 12.54 18.41
N LYS A 167 -23.46 11.42 18.35
CA LYS A 167 -24.24 10.86 19.47
C LYS A 167 -25.10 11.90 20.21
N TYR A 168 -25.63 12.89 19.50
CA TYR A 168 -26.37 14.03 20.03
C TYR A 168 -25.60 14.86 21.08
N GLN A 169 -24.38 15.28 20.71
CA GLN A 169 -23.49 16.21 21.46
C GLN A 169 -22.72 15.57 22.63
N VAL A 170 -22.21 14.36 22.44
CA VAL A 170 -21.17 13.78 23.32
C VAL A 170 -19.80 14.16 22.73
N GLU A 171 -18.92 14.80 23.50
CA GLU A 171 -17.71 15.47 22.99
C GLU A 171 -16.57 14.53 22.53
N ASP A 172 -16.72 13.21 22.62
CA ASP A 172 -15.64 12.25 22.33
C ASP A 172 -16.08 11.08 21.42
N THR A 173 -16.40 11.38 20.15
CA THR A 173 -16.67 10.37 19.12
C THR A 173 -15.92 10.67 17.83
N LYS A 174 -15.40 9.63 17.19
CA LYS A 174 -14.75 9.71 15.86
C LYS A 174 -15.76 9.65 14.70
N GLY A 175 -17.06 9.59 15.00
CA GLY A 175 -18.13 9.49 14.03
C GLY A 175 -18.17 10.66 13.04
N ILE A 176 -18.67 10.41 11.83
CA ILE A 176 -18.77 11.44 10.78
C ILE A 176 -19.93 11.16 9.83
N PHE A 177 -20.60 12.23 9.41
CA PHE A 177 -21.57 12.18 8.32
C PHE A 177 -20.90 12.63 7.00
N ILE A 178 -21.01 11.80 5.97
CA ILE A 178 -20.43 12.00 4.65
C ILE A 178 -21.57 12.09 3.62
N PRO A 179 -21.96 13.30 3.18
CA PRO A 179 -22.92 13.45 2.09
C PRO A 179 -22.24 13.12 0.76
N THR A 180 -22.89 12.32 -0.08
CA THR A 180 -22.39 11.95 -1.41
C THR A 180 -23.50 12.01 -2.46
N GLN A 181 -23.11 12.15 -3.72
CA GLN A 181 -24.02 11.99 -4.85
C GLN A 181 -24.17 10.50 -5.21
N ALA A 182 -25.20 10.18 -6.00
CA ALA A 182 -25.49 8.82 -6.47
C ALA A 182 -24.60 8.31 -7.61
N ASP A 183 -23.56 9.05 -8.00
CA ASP A 183 -22.60 8.58 -8.99
C ASP A 183 -21.49 7.73 -8.35
N ILE A 184 -20.95 6.79 -9.14
CA ILE A 184 -19.96 5.80 -8.70
C ILE A 184 -18.71 6.48 -8.12
N VAL A 185 -18.24 7.57 -8.74
CA VAL A 185 -17.01 8.25 -8.32
C VAL A 185 -17.19 8.92 -6.97
N ALA A 186 -18.31 9.63 -6.79
CA ALA A 186 -18.63 10.26 -5.51
C ALA A 186 -18.78 9.22 -4.38
N MET A 187 -19.47 8.10 -4.65
CA MET A 187 -19.60 7.01 -3.68
C MET A 187 -18.23 6.42 -3.31
N ASN A 188 -17.37 6.12 -4.29
CA ASN A 188 -16.02 5.60 -4.02
C ASN A 188 -15.19 6.59 -3.18
N ASN A 189 -15.27 7.89 -3.47
CA ASN A 189 -14.60 8.93 -2.67
C ASN A 189 -15.14 9.02 -1.24
N ALA A 190 -16.45 8.86 -1.05
CA ALA A 190 -17.07 8.82 0.27
C ALA A 190 -16.59 7.60 1.07
N PHE A 191 -16.51 6.44 0.44
CA PHE A 191 -16.00 5.22 1.08
C PHE A 191 -14.49 5.26 1.34
N GLY A 192 -13.71 5.97 0.52
CA GLY A 192 -12.31 6.29 0.84
C GLY A 192 -12.18 7.11 2.12
N GLN A 193 -13.08 8.08 2.34
CA GLN A 193 -13.16 8.81 3.61
C GLN A 193 -13.57 7.91 4.77
N VAL A 194 -14.49 6.94 4.59
CA VAL A 194 -14.81 5.94 5.62
C VAL A 194 -13.57 5.10 5.96
N ALA A 195 -12.90 4.55 4.94
CA ALA A 195 -11.72 3.71 5.08
C ALA A 195 -10.61 4.41 5.88
N SER A 196 -10.27 5.65 5.53
CA SER A 196 -9.26 6.45 6.24
C SER A 196 -9.52 6.68 7.75
N ARG A 197 -10.76 6.44 8.22
CA ARG A 197 -11.12 6.58 9.64
C ARG A 197 -11.04 5.28 10.41
N ILE A 198 -11.27 4.15 9.74
CA ILE A 198 -11.25 2.84 10.39
C ILE A 198 -9.79 2.41 10.45
N PRO A 199 -9.20 2.21 11.64
CA PRO A 199 -7.83 1.72 11.73
C PRO A 199 -7.76 0.25 11.26
N VAL A 200 -6.67 -0.14 10.61
CA VAL A 200 -6.42 -1.56 10.32
C VAL A 200 -5.93 -2.24 11.60
N SER A 201 -6.53 -3.37 12.01
CA SER A 201 -6.21 -4.04 13.29
C SER A 201 -4.85 -4.75 13.27
N ALA A 202 -4.32 -5.04 12.09
CA ALA A 202 -2.98 -5.56 11.93
C ALA A 202 -2.35 -4.89 10.71
N THR A 203 -1.27 -4.16 10.91
CA THR A 203 -0.38 -3.77 9.81
C THR A 203 0.67 -4.85 9.69
N PHE A 204 0.42 -5.90 8.88
CA PHE A 204 1.34 -7.03 8.70
C PHE A 204 2.15 -7.37 9.96
N GLU A 205 1.47 -7.70 11.06
CA GLU A 205 2.10 -8.65 11.96
C GLU A 205 2.09 -9.96 11.16
N LEU A 206 3.29 -10.49 10.88
CA LEU A 206 3.43 -11.90 10.57
C LEU A 206 2.86 -12.62 11.80
N ASP A 207 1.55 -12.90 11.76
CA ASP A 207 0.77 -13.48 12.85
C ASP A 207 1.20 -14.93 13.04
N GLY A 208 2.34 -15.05 13.72
CA GLY A 208 3.13 -16.25 13.88
C GLY A 208 4.59 -15.91 13.59
N HIS A 209 5.50 -16.27 14.52
CA HIS A 209 6.90 -16.39 14.16
C HIS A 209 6.97 -17.25 12.91
N MET A 210 7.26 -16.64 11.76
CA MET A 210 7.43 -17.33 10.48
C MET A 210 8.40 -18.46 10.75
N THR A 211 7.92 -19.71 10.71
CA THR A 211 8.79 -20.82 11.07
C THR A 211 9.90 -20.92 10.03
N ASP A 212 11.01 -21.58 10.35
CA ASP A 212 12.05 -21.83 9.35
C ASP A 212 11.47 -22.56 8.12
N THR A 213 10.42 -23.36 8.31
CA THR A 213 9.71 -24.05 7.23
C THR A 213 8.95 -23.05 6.34
N ASP A 214 8.18 -22.14 6.94
CA ASP A 214 7.43 -21.12 6.19
C ASP A 214 8.38 -20.19 5.44
N CYS A 215 9.48 -19.77 6.08
CA CYS A 215 10.56 -19.02 5.44
C CYS A 215 11.09 -19.74 4.21
N GLN A 216 11.39 -21.03 4.33
CA GLN A 216 11.89 -21.82 3.22
C GLN A 216 10.85 -22.00 2.11
N GLU A 217 9.56 -22.17 2.43
CA GLU A 217 8.50 -22.26 1.44
C GLU A 217 8.32 -20.95 0.68
N HIS A 218 8.33 -19.81 1.37
CA HIS A 218 8.28 -18.50 0.74
C HIS A 218 9.49 -18.24 -0.15
N ILE A 219 10.70 -18.51 0.35
CA ILE A 219 11.92 -18.40 -0.47
C ILE A 219 11.78 -19.30 -1.71
N ARG A 220 11.35 -20.56 -1.56
CA ARG A 220 11.16 -21.48 -2.69
C ARG A 220 10.12 -21.00 -3.69
N LYS A 221 9.04 -20.39 -3.23
CA LYS A 221 7.93 -19.91 -4.07
C LYS A 221 8.34 -18.71 -4.92
N TYR A 222 9.15 -17.81 -4.36
CA TYR A 222 9.51 -16.53 -4.99
C TYR A 222 10.94 -16.49 -5.53
N LEU A 223 11.72 -17.56 -5.38
CA LEU A 223 13.06 -17.65 -5.95
C LEU A 223 12.96 -17.60 -7.49
N PRO A 224 13.77 -16.76 -8.16
CA PRO A 224 13.82 -16.73 -9.61
C PRO A 224 14.13 -18.10 -10.21
N ALA A 225 13.46 -18.44 -11.32
CA ALA A 225 13.50 -19.79 -11.90
C ALA A 225 14.91 -20.25 -12.32
N PHE A 226 15.81 -19.31 -12.65
CA PHE A 226 17.18 -19.62 -13.04
C PHE A 226 18.09 -19.95 -11.84
N ILE A 227 17.70 -19.59 -10.60
CA ILE A 227 18.47 -19.93 -9.40
C ILE A 227 18.12 -21.35 -8.96
N LYS A 228 19.11 -22.25 -9.02
CA LYS A 228 18.91 -23.64 -8.61
C LYS A 228 18.72 -23.74 -7.10
N ARG A 229 17.89 -24.69 -6.67
CA ARG A 229 17.60 -24.97 -5.25
C ARG A 229 18.82 -25.33 -4.40
N ASN A 230 19.91 -25.77 -5.01
CA ASN A 230 21.13 -26.13 -4.30
C ASN A 230 22.21 -25.05 -4.42
N ASP A 231 21.93 -23.94 -5.11
CA ASP A 231 22.88 -22.83 -5.26
C ASP A 231 22.72 -21.84 -4.09
N MET A 232 23.36 -22.17 -2.97
CA MET A 232 23.31 -21.37 -1.75
C MET A 232 23.90 -19.96 -1.94
N LEU A 233 24.83 -19.78 -2.87
CA LEU A 233 25.45 -18.48 -3.13
C LEU A 233 24.44 -17.54 -3.81
N LEU A 234 23.79 -18.01 -4.86
CA LEU A 234 22.77 -17.22 -5.58
C LEU A 234 21.52 -16.99 -4.74
N GLN A 235 21.10 -17.96 -3.93
CA GLN A 235 20.01 -17.77 -2.97
C GLN A 235 20.34 -16.69 -1.93
N ARG A 236 21.56 -16.72 -1.39
CA ARG A 236 22.01 -15.70 -0.44
C ARG A 236 22.04 -14.32 -1.10
N PHE A 237 22.54 -14.22 -2.34
CA PHE A 237 22.48 -12.97 -3.10
C PHE A 237 21.05 -12.46 -3.23
N TRP A 238 20.12 -13.30 -3.68
CA TRP A 238 18.72 -12.93 -3.85
C TRP A 238 18.08 -12.41 -2.57
N ILE A 239 18.26 -13.11 -1.45
CA ILE A 239 17.71 -12.70 -0.15
C ILE A 239 18.29 -11.35 0.29
N GLN A 240 19.60 -11.16 0.15
CA GLN A 240 20.26 -9.90 0.51
C GLN A 240 19.85 -8.75 -0.41
N PHE A 241 19.72 -9.03 -1.71
CA PHE A 241 19.21 -8.09 -2.70
C PHE A 241 17.80 -7.62 -2.32
N LEU A 242 16.88 -8.56 -2.09
CA LEU A 242 15.52 -8.25 -1.65
C LEU A 242 15.51 -7.43 -0.36
N TYR A 243 16.28 -7.83 0.65
CA TYR A 243 16.35 -7.12 1.92
C TYR A 243 16.77 -5.65 1.74
N ARG A 244 17.78 -5.39 0.91
CA ARG A 244 18.23 -4.03 0.59
C ARG A 244 17.17 -3.24 -0.15
N ARG A 245 16.49 -3.85 -1.13
CA ARG A 245 15.43 -3.20 -1.90
C ARG A 245 14.17 -2.96 -1.06
N VAL A 246 13.82 -3.83 -0.12
CA VAL A 246 12.74 -3.58 0.86
C VAL A 246 13.08 -2.39 1.76
N THR A 247 14.35 -2.21 2.12
CA THR A 247 14.77 -1.06 2.93
C THR A 247 14.53 0.28 2.21
N VAL A 248 14.65 0.33 0.88
CA VAL A 248 14.30 1.50 0.04
C VAL A 248 12.84 1.90 0.24
N PHE A 249 11.96 0.91 0.30
CA PHE A 249 10.53 1.13 0.53
C PHE A 249 10.25 1.59 1.96
N ASP A 250 10.88 0.96 2.96
CA ASP A 250 10.73 1.34 4.36
C ASP A 250 11.23 2.79 4.62
N GLU A 251 12.25 3.25 3.90
CA GLU A 251 12.80 4.62 4.02
C GLU A 251 12.04 5.68 3.20
N ASN A 252 11.08 5.27 2.36
CA ASN A 252 10.29 6.17 1.52
C ASN A 252 8.90 6.43 2.12
N ASP A 253 8.69 7.62 2.67
CA ASP A 253 7.40 8.02 3.26
C ASP A 253 6.24 7.97 2.23
N ASP A 254 6.48 8.35 0.97
CA ASP A 254 5.44 8.32 -0.07
C ASP A 254 4.93 6.89 -0.35
N PHE A 255 5.80 5.89 -0.20
CA PHE A 255 5.42 4.49 -0.28
C PHE A 255 4.67 4.04 0.98
N ASN A 256 5.13 4.45 2.16
CA ASN A 256 4.55 4.00 3.44
C ASN A 256 3.12 4.49 3.66
N TYR A 257 2.79 5.70 3.21
CA TYR A 257 1.46 6.28 3.42
C TYR A 257 0.52 6.11 2.22
N ASN A 258 1.02 5.61 1.08
CA ASN A 258 0.27 5.37 -0.16
C ASN A 258 -0.67 6.53 -0.55
N GLU A 259 -0.29 7.79 -0.28
CA GLU A 259 -1.20 8.93 -0.41
C GLU A 259 -1.38 9.39 -1.87
N LYS A 260 -0.40 9.10 -2.74
CA LYS A 260 -0.33 9.67 -4.11
C LYS A 260 0.10 8.72 -5.21
N HIS A 261 0.62 7.53 -4.89
CA HIS A 261 1.23 6.65 -5.89
C HIS A 261 0.89 5.17 -5.67
N ASP A 262 -0.38 4.81 -5.90
CA ASP A 262 -0.92 3.44 -5.72
C ASP A 262 -0.11 2.34 -6.44
N ALA A 263 0.59 2.67 -7.53
CA ALA A 263 1.38 1.74 -8.33
C ALA A 263 2.91 1.84 -8.11
N LEU A 264 3.38 2.73 -7.22
CA LEU A 264 4.82 2.95 -7.04
C LEU A 264 5.52 1.70 -6.52
N GLY A 265 4.93 1.05 -5.53
CA GLY A 265 5.44 -0.18 -4.94
C GLY A 265 5.64 -1.31 -5.94
N SER A 266 4.56 -1.68 -6.63
CA SER A 266 4.54 -2.79 -7.58
C SER A 266 5.48 -2.52 -8.76
N SER A 267 5.42 -1.32 -9.31
CA SER A 267 6.22 -0.97 -10.50
C SER A 267 7.71 -0.88 -10.19
N LEU A 268 8.08 -0.27 -9.06
CA LEU A 268 9.47 -0.16 -8.63
C LEU A 268 10.04 -1.53 -8.26
N MET A 269 9.25 -2.37 -7.58
CA MET A 269 9.65 -3.73 -7.25
C MET A 269 9.89 -4.54 -8.52
N GLU A 270 8.97 -4.51 -9.49
CA GLU A 270 9.16 -5.19 -10.79
C GLU A 270 10.46 -4.80 -11.48
N THR A 271 10.80 -3.51 -11.50
CA THR A 271 12.09 -3.04 -12.04
C THR A 271 13.26 -3.58 -11.22
N MET A 272 13.22 -3.50 -9.89
CA MET A 272 14.29 -4.05 -9.06
C MET A 272 14.47 -5.56 -9.27
N LEU A 273 13.38 -6.31 -9.46
CA LEU A 273 13.44 -7.74 -9.69
C LEU A 273 14.07 -8.09 -11.05
N SER A 274 13.86 -7.27 -12.09
CA SER A 274 14.46 -7.50 -13.41
C SER A 274 15.99 -7.31 -13.41
N GLU A 275 16.53 -6.47 -12.52
CA GLU A 275 17.97 -6.25 -12.36
C GLU A 275 18.72 -7.48 -11.84
N VAL A 276 18.08 -8.32 -11.03
CA VAL A 276 18.72 -9.47 -10.37
C VAL A 276 19.31 -10.45 -11.37
N GLU A 277 18.58 -10.71 -12.45
CA GLU A 277 19.07 -11.56 -13.54
C GLU A 277 20.38 -11.01 -14.11
N GLN A 278 20.51 -9.70 -14.23
CA GLN A 278 21.67 -9.06 -14.82
C GLN A 278 22.90 -9.17 -13.92
N PHE A 279 22.74 -8.99 -12.61
CA PHE A 279 23.84 -9.12 -11.63
C PHE A 279 24.34 -10.56 -11.48
N LEU A 280 23.47 -11.54 -11.72
CA LEU A 280 23.76 -12.96 -11.52
C LEU A 280 24.18 -13.71 -12.78
N ARG A 281 24.13 -13.09 -13.97
CA ARG A 281 24.61 -13.71 -15.21
C ARG A 281 26.10 -14.09 -15.10
N GLU A 282 26.44 -15.27 -15.61
CA GLU A 282 27.82 -15.79 -15.63
C GLU A 282 28.71 -15.02 -16.61
N ASP A 283 28.12 -14.44 -17.66
CA ASP A 283 28.82 -13.58 -18.61
C ASP A 283 28.81 -12.13 -18.08
N GLN A 284 29.80 -11.84 -17.22
CA GLN A 284 30.10 -10.46 -16.79
C GLN A 284 31.27 -9.87 -17.59
N ASN A 285 31.98 -10.70 -18.35
CA ASN A 285 33.09 -10.30 -19.21
C ASN A 285 32.57 -9.85 -20.60
N CYS A 286 31.54 -8.99 -20.60
CA CYS A 286 30.97 -8.41 -21.81
C CYS A 286 31.17 -6.88 -21.79
N SER A 287 31.22 -6.29 -22.99
CA SER A 287 31.08 -4.84 -23.14
C SER A 287 29.66 -4.44 -22.78
N TRP A 288 29.49 -3.64 -21.73
CA TRP A 288 28.18 -3.19 -21.28
C TRP A 288 27.52 -2.24 -22.28
N ILE A 289 28.32 -1.62 -23.15
CA ILE A 289 27.83 -0.76 -24.24
C ILE A 289 27.08 -1.56 -25.30
N GLY A 290 27.39 -2.86 -25.46
CA GLY A 290 26.75 -3.72 -26.46
C GLY A 290 25.40 -4.30 -26.03
N ARG A 291 24.90 -3.94 -24.84
CA ARG A 291 23.67 -4.49 -24.26
C ARG A 291 22.84 -3.38 -23.67
N THR A 292 21.52 -3.45 -23.80
CA THR A 292 20.60 -2.62 -23.03
C THR A 292 20.62 -3.11 -21.59
N HIS A 293 21.19 -2.30 -20.70
CA HIS A 293 21.29 -2.53 -19.27
C HIS A 293 20.55 -1.41 -18.57
N GLU A 294 19.66 -1.77 -17.66
CA GLU A 294 18.83 -0.85 -16.89
C GLU A 294 19.09 -1.08 -15.41
N GLN A 295 19.40 -0.01 -14.69
CA GLN A 295 19.59 -0.10 -13.25
C GLN A 295 19.06 1.15 -12.56
N LEU A 296 18.22 0.92 -11.55
CA LEU A 296 17.71 1.94 -10.67
C LEU A 296 18.81 2.38 -9.69
N ILE A 297 18.97 3.69 -9.57
CA ILE A 297 19.86 4.34 -8.62
C ILE A 297 18.98 5.20 -7.73
N TYR A 298 19.17 5.06 -6.42
CA TYR A 298 18.36 5.75 -5.43
C TYR A 298 19.25 6.37 -4.35
N ASP A 299 18.83 7.52 -3.82
CA ASP A 299 19.55 8.30 -2.81
C ASP A 299 18.59 8.77 -1.72
N PHE A 300 18.77 8.23 -0.51
CA PHE A 300 17.99 8.53 0.68
C PHE A 300 18.70 9.47 1.64
N THR A 301 19.79 10.11 1.23
CA THR A 301 20.51 11.07 2.07
C THR A 301 19.59 12.18 2.58
N ASN A 302 18.61 12.58 1.77
CA ASN A 302 17.47 13.40 2.22
C ASN A 302 16.18 12.57 2.29
N LYS A 303 15.81 12.14 3.49
CA LYS A 303 14.59 11.34 3.73
C LYS A 303 13.30 12.01 3.25
N THR A 304 13.24 13.34 3.27
CA THR A 304 12.05 14.10 2.86
C THR A 304 11.94 14.30 1.34
N SER A 305 13.00 13.95 0.60
CA SER A 305 13.05 14.09 -0.86
C SER A 305 14.02 13.05 -1.41
N PRO A 306 13.65 11.75 -1.36
CA PRO A 306 14.47 10.70 -1.94
C PRO A 306 14.60 10.95 -3.45
N GLN A 307 15.80 10.73 -3.99
CA GLN A 307 16.02 10.87 -5.42
C GLN A 307 16.12 9.51 -6.07
N PHE A 308 15.34 9.31 -7.12
CA PHE A 308 15.43 8.12 -7.96
C PHE A 308 15.99 8.49 -9.32
N ARG A 309 16.72 7.58 -9.95
CA ARG A 309 17.19 7.70 -11.33
C ARG A 309 17.29 6.33 -11.97
N LEU A 310 17.23 6.28 -13.29
CA LEU A 310 17.48 5.06 -14.04
C LEU A 310 18.71 5.28 -14.92
N ILE A 311 19.76 4.48 -14.74
CA ILE A 311 20.83 4.41 -15.74
C ILE A 311 20.44 3.34 -16.77
N CYS A 312 20.34 3.76 -18.03
CA CYS A 312 20.11 2.88 -19.18
C CYS A 312 21.26 3.06 -20.18
N THR A 313 21.90 1.99 -20.62
CA THR A 313 23.01 2.08 -21.61
C THR A 313 22.56 2.50 -22.99
N SER A 314 21.32 2.18 -23.36
CA SER A 314 20.74 2.43 -24.68
C SER A 314 19.32 2.95 -24.54
N PRO A 315 19.13 4.17 -23.98
CA PRO A 315 17.81 4.74 -23.71
C PRO A 315 16.96 4.91 -24.98
N GLU A 316 17.57 5.00 -26.15
CA GLU A 316 16.92 5.06 -27.47
C GLU A 316 16.33 3.73 -27.94
N LEU A 317 16.76 2.61 -27.35
CA LEU A 317 16.23 1.27 -27.64
C LEU A 317 15.14 0.85 -26.64
N MET A 318 14.87 1.66 -25.62
CA MET A 318 13.78 1.45 -24.68
C MET A 318 12.46 1.59 -25.41
N ASP A 319 11.59 0.59 -25.26
CA ASP A 319 10.26 0.64 -25.85
C ASP A 319 9.38 1.70 -25.15
N THR A 320 8.37 2.18 -25.87
CA THR A 320 7.51 3.26 -25.39
C THR A 320 6.73 2.84 -24.13
N GLU A 321 6.33 1.57 -24.00
CA GLU A 321 5.55 1.09 -22.85
C GLU A 321 6.40 1.12 -21.57
N THR A 322 7.64 0.65 -21.64
CA THR A 322 8.61 0.71 -20.53
C THR A 322 8.93 2.15 -20.16
N LYS A 323 9.11 3.03 -21.15
CA LYS A 323 9.38 4.44 -20.90
C LYS A 323 8.19 5.14 -20.23
N ASP A 324 6.98 4.92 -20.74
CA ASP A 324 5.75 5.44 -20.16
C ASP A 324 5.55 4.90 -18.74
N LYS A 325 5.83 3.61 -18.50
CA LYS A 325 5.80 3.01 -17.15
C LYS A 325 6.68 3.78 -16.18
N TYR A 326 7.91 4.12 -16.56
CA TYR A 326 8.83 4.87 -15.71
C TYR A 326 8.43 6.34 -15.52
N GLU A 327 7.98 7.01 -16.58
CA GLU A 327 7.52 8.40 -16.50
C GLU A 327 6.25 8.53 -15.64
N ASN A 328 5.37 7.52 -15.66
CA ASN A 328 4.17 7.46 -14.82
C ASN A 328 4.45 7.18 -13.34
N LEU A 329 5.68 6.81 -12.94
CA LEU A 329 6.02 6.65 -11.52
C LEU A 329 6.01 7.99 -10.78
N ASP A 330 6.16 9.11 -11.50
CA ASP A 330 6.22 10.48 -10.96
C ASP A 330 7.16 10.62 -9.74
N LEU A 331 8.28 9.89 -9.80
CA LEU A 331 9.24 9.81 -8.72
C LEU A 331 10.05 11.11 -8.60
N PRO A 332 10.27 11.64 -7.38
CA PRO A 332 11.05 12.87 -7.20
C PRO A 332 12.46 12.75 -7.77
N GLY A 333 12.80 13.68 -8.67
CA GLY A 333 14.11 13.72 -9.32
C GLY A 333 14.38 12.60 -10.33
N PHE A 334 13.35 11.80 -10.65
CA PHE A 334 13.44 10.73 -11.64
C PHE A 334 13.81 11.27 -13.01
N PHE A 335 14.77 10.58 -13.62
CA PHE A 335 15.40 11.04 -14.82
C PHE A 335 16.08 9.88 -15.54
N ILE A 336 15.73 9.70 -16.82
CA ILE A 336 16.40 8.79 -17.74
C ILE A 336 17.38 9.64 -18.59
N PRO A 337 18.69 9.47 -18.44
CA PRO A 337 19.68 10.24 -19.19
C PRO A 337 19.67 9.88 -20.67
N SER A 338 19.85 10.88 -21.53
CA SER A 338 20.11 10.65 -22.96
C SER A 338 21.53 10.11 -23.19
N VAL A 339 21.79 9.52 -24.36
CA VAL A 339 23.14 9.07 -24.78
C VAL A 339 24.19 10.17 -24.63
N ARG A 340 23.83 11.41 -25.01
CA ARG A 340 24.73 12.57 -24.90
C ARG A 340 25.07 12.92 -23.47
N GLU A 341 24.17 12.64 -22.52
CA GLU A 341 24.40 12.89 -21.10
C GLU A 341 25.20 11.78 -20.45
N LEU A 342 25.03 10.53 -20.89
CA LEU A 342 25.84 9.39 -20.46
C LEU A 342 27.31 9.51 -20.90
N GLN A 343 27.59 10.29 -21.95
CA GLN A 343 28.95 10.65 -22.36
C GLN A 343 29.59 11.73 -21.48
N LYS A 344 28.80 12.45 -20.67
CA LYS A 344 29.33 13.49 -19.78
C LYS A 344 29.82 12.87 -18.50
N ARG A 345 31.10 13.12 -18.18
CA ARG A 345 31.71 12.70 -16.92
C ARG A 345 30.93 13.13 -15.67
N SER A 346 30.41 14.36 -15.64
CA SER A 346 29.63 14.87 -14.50
C SER A 346 28.37 14.05 -14.21
N THR A 347 27.74 13.49 -15.25
CA THR A 347 26.58 12.58 -15.09
C THR A 347 27.00 11.28 -14.43
N LEU A 348 28.13 10.70 -14.88
CA LEU A 348 28.67 9.45 -14.35
C LEU A 348 29.16 9.59 -12.90
N ASP A 349 29.88 10.69 -12.60
CA ASP A 349 30.30 11.03 -11.25
C ASP A 349 29.09 11.11 -10.30
N ARG A 350 27.99 11.76 -10.74
CA ARG A 350 26.76 11.86 -9.96
C ARG A 350 26.11 10.49 -9.71
N PHE A 351 26.04 9.63 -10.73
CA PHE A 351 25.46 8.29 -10.56
C PHE A 351 26.24 7.43 -9.57
N LEU A 352 27.57 7.40 -9.70
CA LEU A 352 28.42 6.68 -8.76
C LEU A 352 28.37 7.28 -7.36
N SER A 353 28.37 8.61 -7.23
CA SER A 353 28.24 9.28 -5.94
C SER A 353 26.98 8.84 -5.20
N GLN A 354 25.84 8.82 -5.90
CA GLN A 354 24.56 8.41 -5.33
C GLN A 354 24.54 6.92 -4.99
N ALA A 355 24.89 6.06 -5.93
CA ALA A 355 24.82 4.61 -5.74
C ALA A 355 25.80 4.09 -4.67
N LEU A 356 27.01 4.68 -4.59
CA LEU A 356 28.07 4.23 -3.68
C LEU A 356 28.07 5.01 -2.35
N ASN A 357 27.20 6.02 -2.21
CA ASN A 357 27.20 6.97 -1.09
C ASN A 357 28.59 7.62 -0.87
N VAL A 358 29.21 8.07 -1.97
CA VAL A 358 30.51 8.76 -1.95
C VAL A 358 30.29 10.22 -2.31
N PRO A 359 30.68 11.20 -1.46
CA PRO A 359 30.40 12.60 -1.72
C PRO A 359 31.19 13.15 -2.91
N LEU A 360 30.54 13.97 -3.72
CA LEU A 360 31.22 14.77 -4.74
C LEU A 360 32.01 15.91 -4.10
N VAL A 361 33.20 16.18 -4.64
CA VAL A 361 34.05 17.30 -4.23
C VAL A 361 34.04 18.37 -5.31
N GLU A 362 33.91 19.63 -4.90
CA GLU A 362 33.98 20.77 -5.81
C GLU A 362 35.45 21.05 -6.20
N CYS A 363 35.73 21.00 -7.49
CA CYS A 363 37.02 21.29 -8.08
C CYS A 363 37.21 22.81 -8.27
N SER A 364 38.45 23.23 -8.53
CA SER A 364 38.80 24.64 -8.77
C SER A 364 38.10 25.27 -9.98
N ASP A 365 37.58 24.45 -10.90
CA ASP A 365 36.80 24.87 -12.07
C ASP A 365 35.28 24.97 -11.79
N GLY A 366 34.85 24.76 -10.54
CA GLY A 366 33.45 24.74 -10.12
C GLY A 366 32.70 23.45 -10.46
N THR A 367 33.37 22.46 -11.07
CA THR A 367 32.76 21.15 -11.34
C THR A 367 32.79 20.27 -10.10
N LYS A 368 31.78 19.41 -9.93
CA LYS A 368 31.71 18.44 -8.82
C LYS A 368 32.10 17.05 -9.33
N ARG A 369 33.10 16.41 -8.71
CA ARG A 369 33.67 15.13 -9.15
C ARG A 369 33.97 14.17 -7.99
N LEU A 370 34.11 12.88 -8.30
CA LEU A 370 34.60 11.90 -7.35
C LEU A 370 36.12 11.96 -7.24
N ARG A 371 36.60 12.49 -6.11
CA ARG A 371 38.04 12.68 -5.84
C ARG A 371 38.87 11.40 -5.98
N CYS A 372 38.33 10.26 -5.53
CA CYS A 372 39.03 8.97 -5.60
C CYS A 372 39.31 8.49 -7.04
N ILE A 373 38.46 8.87 -8.00
CA ILE A 373 38.66 8.54 -9.42
C ILE A 373 39.83 9.34 -9.98
N ASP A 374 39.90 10.64 -9.66
CA ASP A 374 40.98 11.51 -10.09
C ASP A 374 42.33 11.13 -9.46
N GLU A 375 42.35 10.85 -8.14
CA GLU A 375 43.57 10.44 -7.42
C GLU A 375 44.14 9.12 -7.94
N SER A 376 43.27 8.22 -8.39
CA SER A 376 43.66 6.94 -8.98
C SER A 376 43.99 7.04 -10.47
N SER A 377 43.90 8.24 -11.07
CA SER A 377 44.10 8.48 -12.51
C SER A 377 43.22 7.60 -13.41
N PHE A 378 42.02 7.22 -12.94
CA PHE A 378 41.09 6.42 -13.73
C PHE A 378 40.30 7.27 -14.72
N VAL A 379 40.08 6.73 -15.92
CA VAL A 379 39.18 7.34 -16.91
C VAL A 379 37.77 6.84 -16.67
N LEU A 380 36.88 7.73 -16.21
CA LEU A 380 35.49 7.40 -15.94
C LEU A 380 34.69 7.33 -17.25
N THR A 381 34.46 6.12 -17.75
CA THR A 381 33.59 5.81 -18.88
C THR A 381 32.25 5.25 -18.40
N LEU A 382 31.24 5.20 -19.29
CA LEU A 382 29.96 4.55 -18.99
C LEU A 382 30.15 3.07 -18.63
N ASP A 383 30.97 2.36 -19.40
CA ASP A 383 31.29 0.95 -19.16
C ASP A 383 31.95 0.74 -17.77
N PHE A 384 32.93 1.60 -17.43
CA PHE A 384 33.55 1.57 -16.11
C PHE A 384 32.57 1.88 -14.98
N THR A 385 31.65 2.82 -15.20
CA THR A 385 30.58 3.17 -14.25
C THR A 385 29.68 1.97 -13.96
N LEU A 386 29.21 1.28 -15.00
CA LEU A 386 28.34 0.11 -14.86
C LEU A 386 29.05 -1.06 -14.19
N LYS A 387 30.33 -1.29 -14.53
CA LYS A 387 31.17 -2.26 -13.84
C LYS A 387 31.26 -1.96 -12.34
N LEU A 388 31.49 -0.70 -11.95
CA LEU A 388 31.51 -0.29 -10.54
C LEU A 388 30.16 -0.49 -9.85
N LEU A 389 29.04 -0.14 -10.49
CA LEU A 389 27.70 -0.33 -9.95
C LEU A 389 27.37 -1.83 -9.74
N SER A 390 27.67 -2.66 -10.73
CA SER A 390 27.49 -4.12 -10.65
C SER A 390 28.36 -4.74 -9.55
N MET A 391 29.63 -4.34 -9.46
CA MET A 391 30.53 -4.78 -8.39
C MET A 391 30.03 -4.35 -7.02
N HIS A 392 29.59 -3.10 -6.88
CA HIS A 392 29.06 -2.61 -5.61
C HIS A 392 27.85 -3.44 -5.16
N GLU A 393 26.90 -3.70 -6.06
CA GLU A 393 25.71 -4.49 -5.76
C GLU A 393 26.08 -5.92 -5.33
N ARG A 394 26.99 -6.57 -6.06
CA ARG A 394 27.47 -7.92 -5.73
C ARG A 394 28.19 -7.97 -4.38
N ILE A 395 29.08 -7.02 -4.10
CA ILE A 395 29.81 -6.95 -2.83
C ILE A 395 28.83 -6.72 -1.68
N ALA A 396 27.89 -5.78 -1.84
CA ALA A 396 26.87 -5.48 -0.84
C ALA A 396 25.93 -6.67 -0.58
N CYS A 397 25.71 -7.53 -1.58
CA CYS A 397 24.97 -8.79 -1.46
C CYS A 397 25.86 -10.00 -1.12
N HIS A 398 27.10 -9.78 -0.67
CA HIS A 398 28.06 -10.79 -0.24
C HIS A 398 28.45 -11.84 -1.29
N VAL A 399 28.41 -11.48 -2.57
CA VAL A 399 28.95 -12.29 -3.65
C VAL A 399 30.42 -11.91 -3.87
N PRO A 400 31.35 -12.88 -3.85
CA PRO A 400 32.74 -12.64 -4.21
C PRO A 400 32.86 -12.07 -5.64
N CYS A 401 33.64 -11.01 -5.77
CA CYS A 401 34.00 -10.41 -7.05
C CYS A 401 35.50 -10.58 -7.27
N ILE A 402 35.87 -11.13 -8.43
CA ILE A 402 37.24 -11.13 -8.90
C ILE A 402 37.31 -10.07 -10.01
N ILE A 403 38.18 -9.08 -9.80
CA ILE A 403 38.46 -8.07 -10.82
C ILE A 403 39.70 -8.54 -11.56
N GLU A 404 39.50 -9.09 -12.76
CA GLU A 404 40.60 -9.29 -13.69
C GLU A 404 40.84 -7.96 -14.40
N GLY A 405 42.04 -7.38 -14.19
CA GLY A 405 42.34 -6.06 -14.73
C GLY A 405 42.28 -6.05 -16.26
N GLU A 406 41.40 -5.23 -16.83
CA GLU A 406 41.55 -4.77 -18.21
C GLU A 406 42.75 -3.81 -18.25
N THR A 407 43.93 -4.35 -18.49
CA THR A 407 45.13 -3.54 -18.74
C THR A 407 44.94 -2.78 -20.05
N GLY A 408 44.42 -1.57 -19.97
CA GLY A 408 44.20 -0.75 -21.15
C GLY A 408 43.62 0.63 -20.86
N VAL A 409 44.12 1.35 -19.84
CA VAL A 409 44.66 2.74 -19.87
C VAL A 409 44.81 3.22 -18.40
N SER A 410 45.59 2.51 -17.60
CA SER A 410 46.35 3.14 -16.51
C SER A 410 47.75 2.55 -16.61
N LYS A 411 48.72 3.41 -16.92
CA LYS A 411 50.11 3.05 -16.67
C LYS A 411 50.30 3.18 -15.16
N THR A 412 50.76 2.07 -14.59
CA THR A 412 51.14 1.82 -13.18
C THR A 412 50.00 1.75 -12.18
#